data_AF-A0A973MLY7-F1
#
_entry.id   AF-A0A973MLY7-F1
#
_cell.length_a   1.000
_cell.length_b   1.000
_cell.length_c   1.000
_cell.angle_alpha   90.00
_cell.angle_beta   90.00
_cell.angle_gamma   90.00
#
_symmetry.space_group_name_H-M   'P 1'
#
loop_
_entity.id
_entity.type
_entity.pdbx_description
1 polymer ?
#
loop_
_entity_poly.entity_id
_entity_poly.type
_entity_poly.pdbx_seq_one_letter_code
_entity_poly.pdbx_strand_id
1 'polypeptide(L)'
;MTITFATSAGPLDVDSTESTPGLHICEAPADMAPTSPHRWILTHHTGWILAAFDTADAAERCANAVAPLADWTRQPMTCANEISLGGKTRRLLELITDHGGHRPA
;
A
#
# COMPACT_ATOMS: atom_id res chain seq x y z
N MET A 1 -10.67 6.87 -7.56
CA MET A 1 -11.31 5.54 -7.39
C MET A 1 -11.43 5.28 -5.90
N THR A 2 -12.43 4.54 -5.45
CA THR A 2 -12.62 4.26 -4.03
C THR A 2 -12.01 2.90 -3.66
N ILE A 3 -11.27 2.85 -2.57
CA ILE A 3 -10.75 1.60 -1.96
C ILE A 3 -11.51 1.36 -0.66
N THR A 4 -11.99 0.14 -0.49
CA THR A 4 -12.64 -0.29 0.75
C THR A 4 -11.62 -0.94 1.66
N PHE A 5 -11.40 -0.38 2.85
CA PHE A 5 -10.62 -1.03 3.91
C PHE A 5 -11.52 -1.79 4.87
N ALA A 6 -11.12 -3.00 5.25
CA ALA A 6 -11.75 -3.71 6.36
C ALA A 6 -11.21 -3.17 7.69
N THR A 7 -12.07 -2.52 8.49
CA THR A 7 -11.72 -2.04 9.83
C THR A 7 -12.55 -2.77 10.89
N SER A 8 -12.16 -2.66 12.16
CA SER A 8 -12.93 -3.22 13.28
C SER A 8 -14.31 -2.58 13.45
N ALA A 9 -14.50 -1.36 12.95
CA ALA A 9 -15.78 -0.65 12.93
C ALA A 9 -16.65 -0.99 11.70
N GLY A 10 -16.12 -1.77 10.75
CA GLY A 10 -16.78 -2.10 9.49
C GLY A 10 -15.94 -1.73 8.26
N PRO A 11 -16.44 -2.03 7.05
CA PRO A 11 -15.81 -1.58 5.82
C PRO A 11 -15.85 -0.04 5.74
N LEU A 12 -14.74 0.55 5.30
CA LEU A 12 -14.58 2.00 5.16
C LEU A 12 -14.10 2.32 3.75
N ASP A 13 -14.90 3.08 3.02
CA ASP A 13 -14.61 3.53 1.67
C ASP A 13 -13.78 4.81 1.71
N VAL A 14 -12.66 4.82 0.98
CA VAL A 14 -11.71 5.93 0.95
C VAL A 14 -11.35 6.28 -0.47
N ASP A 15 -11.34 7.58 -0.77
CA ASP A 15 -10.85 8.07 -2.05
C ASP A 15 -9.36 7.80 -2.20
N SER A 16 -9.01 7.23 -3.34
CA SER A 16 -7.64 6.87 -3.69
C SER A 16 -7.28 7.35 -5.09
N THR A 17 -5.99 7.57 -5.26
CA THR A 17 -5.35 7.83 -6.54
C THR A 17 -4.55 6.59 -6.92
N GLU A 18 -4.76 6.09 -8.13
CA GLU A 18 -3.92 5.04 -8.68
C GLU A 18 -2.57 5.65 -9.06
N SER A 19 -1.49 5.15 -8.44
CA SER A 19 -0.13 5.65 -8.69
C SER A 19 0.56 4.86 -9.80
N THR A 20 0.40 3.54 -9.77
CA THR A 20 0.81 2.60 -10.81
C THR A 20 -0.26 1.52 -10.95
N PRO A 21 -0.37 0.81 -12.09
CA PRO A 21 -1.42 -0.18 -12.30
C PRO A 21 -1.62 -1.13 -11.10
N GLY A 22 -2.79 -1.06 -10.46
CA GLY A 22 -3.16 -1.91 -9.33
C GLY A 22 -2.61 -1.51 -7.94
N LEU A 23 -1.81 -0.43 -7.85
CA LEU A 23 -1.37 0.19 -6.61
C LEU A 23 -1.99 1.57 -6.43
N HIS A 24 -2.60 1.76 -5.27
CA HIS A 24 -3.36 2.95 -4.92
C HIS A 24 -2.77 3.61 -3.69
N ILE A 25 -2.89 4.94 -3.67
CA ILE A 25 -2.50 5.78 -2.56
C ILE A 25 -3.74 6.52 -2.07
N CYS A 26 -3.94 6.51 -0.76
CA CYS A 26 -4.98 7.29 -0.11
C CYS A 26 -4.48 7.85 1.22
N GLU A 27 -5.13 8.91 1.68
CA GLU A 27 -4.93 9.36 3.05
C GLU A 27 -5.81 8.51 3.98
N ALA A 28 -5.23 8.01 5.06
CA ALA A 28 -5.91 7.30 6.12
C ALA A 28 -7.06 8.18 6.64
N PRO A 29 -8.29 7.68 6.76
CA PRO A 29 -9.38 8.45 7.36
C PRO A 29 -9.04 8.84 8.80
N ALA A 30 -9.58 9.97 9.26
CA ALA A 30 -9.33 10.47 10.62
C ALA A 30 -9.57 9.40 11.70
N ASP A 31 -10.61 8.59 11.51
CA ASP A 31 -11.04 7.56 12.47
C ASP A 31 -10.23 6.26 12.40
N MET A 32 -9.46 6.04 11.33
CA MET A 32 -8.71 4.79 11.13
C MET A 32 -7.41 4.75 11.94
N ALA A 33 -6.73 5.89 12.04
CA ALA A 33 -5.45 6.02 12.75
C ALA A 33 -5.27 7.47 13.23
N PRO A 34 -6.04 7.91 14.25
CA PRO A 34 -6.12 9.33 14.65
C PRO A 34 -4.81 9.87 15.23
N THR A 35 -3.95 9.00 15.75
CA THR A 35 -2.67 9.38 16.38
C THR A 35 -1.45 9.01 15.54
N SER A 36 -1.64 8.38 14.37
CA SER A 36 -0.52 7.99 13.51
C SER A 36 -0.01 9.21 12.74
N PRO A 37 1.30 9.52 12.79
CA PRO A 37 1.89 10.50 11.89
C PRO A 37 1.94 10.01 10.43
N HIS A 38 1.90 8.69 10.24
CA HIS A 38 1.94 8.04 8.93
C HIS A 38 0.52 7.90 8.38
N ARG A 39 0.08 8.94 7.67
CA ARG A 39 -1.30 9.07 7.18
C ARG A 39 -1.44 8.63 5.72
N TRP A 40 -0.36 8.50 4.95
CA TRP A 40 -0.45 8.12 3.54
C TRP A 40 -0.29 6.62 3.36
N ILE A 41 -1.33 5.96 2.91
CA ILE A 41 -1.39 4.49 2.80
C ILE A 41 -1.09 4.11 1.35
N LEU A 42 -0.10 3.25 1.14
CA LEU A 42 0.07 2.50 -0.10
C LEU A 42 -0.67 1.16 0.03
N THR A 43 -1.61 0.92 -0.87
CA THR A 43 -2.47 -0.26 -0.85
C THR A 43 -2.60 -0.87 -2.23
N HIS A 44 -2.83 -2.17 -2.25
CA HIS A 44 -3.34 -2.86 -3.42
C HIS A 44 -4.77 -2.36 -3.75
N HIS A 45 -5.18 -2.46 -5.01
CA HIS A 45 -6.52 -2.07 -5.48
C HIS A 45 -7.69 -2.82 -4.79
N THR A 46 -7.41 -3.88 -4.04
CA THR A 46 -8.40 -4.61 -3.22
C THR A 46 -8.43 -4.18 -1.74
N GLY A 47 -7.70 -3.12 -1.36
CA GLY A 47 -7.61 -2.65 0.03
C GLY A 47 -6.60 -3.38 0.90
N TRP A 48 -5.75 -4.25 0.34
CA TRP A 48 -4.64 -4.83 1.09
C TRP A 48 -3.53 -3.80 1.26
N ILE A 49 -3.30 -3.35 2.50
CA ILE A 49 -2.30 -2.35 2.81
C ILE A 49 -0.88 -2.93 2.75
N LEU A 50 0.01 -2.27 2.01
CA LEU A 50 1.44 -2.59 1.95
C LEU A 50 2.20 -1.86 3.06
N ALA A 51 2.03 -0.53 3.15
CA ALA A 51 2.75 0.33 4.09
C ALA A 51 2.04 1.69 4.27
N ALA A 52 2.41 2.39 5.35
CA ALA A 52 2.02 3.77 5.62
C ALA A 52 3.24 4.71 5.56
N PHE A 53 3.03 5.96 5.17
CA PHE A 53 4.06 6.97 4.92
C PHE A 53 3.66 8.33 5.50
N ASP A 54 4.65 9.19 5.74
CA ASP A 54 4.44 10.57 6.20
C ASP A 54 3.85 11.48 5.11
N THR A 55 4.13 11.19 3.84
CA THR A 55 3.74 12.04 2.71
C THR A 55 3.23 11.21 1.53
N ALA A 56 2.32 11.79 0.74
CA ALA A 56 1.81 11.18 -0.50
C ALA A 56 2.95 10.86 -1.48
N ASP A 57 3.89 11.80 -1.59
CA ASP A 57 5.03 11.74 -2.48
C ASP A 57 6.03 10.62 -2.10
N ALA A 58 6.19 10.31 -0.80
CA ALA A 58 6.92 9.12 -0.36
C ALA A 58 6.20 7.81 -0.74
N ALA A 59 4.88 7.75 -0.55
CA ALA A 59 4.07 6.61 -0.98
C ALA A 59 4.12 6.40 -2.50
N GLU A 60 4.10 7.47 -3.28
CA GLU A 60 4.17 7.45 -4.75
C GLU A 60 5.54 6.98 -5.25
N ARG A 61 6.64 7.48 -4.66
CA ARG A 61 7.97 6.94 -4.95
C ARG A 61 8.07 5.45 -4.63
N CYS A 62 7.51 5.02 -3.50
CA CYS A 62 7.50 3.61 -3.13
C CYS A 62 6.68 2.78 -4.12
N ALA A 63 5.49 3.24 -4.53
CA ALA A 63 4.64 2.56 -5.50
C ALA A 63 5.39 2.32 -6.82
N ASN A 64 6.04 3.36 -7.35
CA ASN A 64 6.88 3.27 -8.54
C ASN A 64 8.05 2.29 -8.37
N ALA A 65 8.69 2.26 -7.20
CA ALA A 65 9.82 1.39 -6.94
C ALA A 65 9.43 -0.10 -6.82
N VAL A 66 8.26 -0.40 -6.22
CA VAL A 66 7.80 -1.78 -6.03
C VAL A 66 6.98 -2.30 -7.22
N ALA A 67 6.51 -1.43 -8.11
CA ALA A 67 5.75 -1.79 -9.30
C ALA A 67 6.39 -2.94 -10.13
N PRO A 68 7.72 -2.99 -10.37
CA PRO A 68 8.34 -4.07 -11.15
C PRO A 68 8.42 -5.43 -10.44
N LEU A 69 8.04 -5.52 -9.15
CA LEU A 69 8.21 -6.75 -8.38
C LEU A 69 7.14 -7.80 -8.70
N ALA A 70 5.94 -7.39 -9.09
CA ALA A 70 4.82 -8.25 -9.46
C ALA A 70 3.83 -7.52 -10.36
N ASP A 71 2.91 -8.25 -10.98
CA ASP A 71 1.74 -7.65 -11.61
C ASP A 71 0.67 -7.33 -10.55
N TRP A 72 0.71 -6.09 -10.05
CA TRP A 72 -0.20 -5.59 -9.00
C TRP A 72 -1.65 -5.43 -9.45
N THR A 73 -1.97 -5.66 -10.73
CA THR A 73 -3.37 -5.72 -11.21
C THR A 73 -4.03 -7.08 -10.89
N ARG A 74 -3.25 -8.08 -10.49
CA ARG A 74 -3.73 -9.42 -10.13
C ARG A 74 -4.21 -9.46 -8.68
N GLN A 75 -4.75 -10.61 -8.27
CA GLN A 75 -5.21 -10.78 -6.88
C GLN A 75 -4.03 -10.74 -5.90
N PRO A 76 -4.21 -10.24 -4.65
CA PRO A 76 -3.10 -10.06 -3.71
C PRO A 76 -2.26 -11.32 -3.45
N MET A 77 -2.91 -12.48 -3.34
CA MET A 77 -2.21 -13.74 -3.15
C MET A 77 -1.36 -14.14 -4.37
N THR A 78 -1.79 -13.76 -5.57
CA THR A 78 -1.00 -13.96 -6.79
C THR A 78 0.22 -13.05 -6.80
N CYS A 79 0.06 -11.76 -6.48
CA CYS A 79 1.17 -10.82 -6.32
C CYS A 79 2.17 -11.30 -5.25
N ALA A 80 1.67 -11.74 -4.09
CA ALA A 80 2.49 -12.29 -3.01
C ALA A 80 3.28 -13.53 -3.45
N ASN A 81 2.67 -14.41 -4.24
CA ASN A 81 3.36 -15.58 -4.79
C ASN A 81 4.42 -15.19 -5.81
N GLU A 82 4.17 -14.24 -6.70
CA GLU A 82 5.16 -13.74 -7.66
C GLU A 82 6.38 -13.13 -6.94
N ILE A 83 6.14 -12.39 -5.86
CA ILE A 83 7.19 -11.79 -5.04
C ILE A 83 7.96 -12.88 -4.28
N SER A 84 7.26 -13.78 -3.60
CA SER A 84 7.87 -14.80 -2.74
C SER A 84 8.62 -15.86 -3.55
N LEU A 85 7.95 -16.48 -4.51
CA LEU A 85 8.54 -17.53 -5.35
C LEU A 85 9.60 -16.96 -6.32
N GLY A 86 9.47 -15.68 -6.68
CA GLY A 86 10.49 -14.95 -7.45
C GLY A 86 11.70 -14.51 -6.62
N GLY A 87 11.75 -14.79 -5.31
CA GLY A 87 12.87 -14.40 -4.44
C GLY A 87 12.97 -12.90 -4.16
N LYS A 88 11.90 -12.14 -4.40
CA LYS A 88 11.86 -10.67 -4.31
C LYS A 88 11.38 -10.14 -2.95
N THR A 89 11.03 -11.02 -1.99
CA THR A 89 10.53 -10.61 -0.66
C THR A 89 11.49 -9.67 0.06
N ARG A 90 12.78 -9.98 0.07
CA ARG A 90 13.79 -9.10 0.69
C ARG A 90 13.83 -7.74 -0.01
N ARG A 91 13.81 -7.73 -1.35
CA ARG A 91 13.84 -6.50 -2.14
C ARG A 91 12.61 -5.63 -1.90
N LEU A 92 11.42 -6.24 -1.75
CA LEU A 92 10.20 -5.53 -1.39
C LEU A 92 10.36 -4.79 -0.05
N LEU A 93 10.84 -5.50 0.98
CA LEU A 93 11.02 -4.92 2.31
C LEU A 93 12.07 -3.80 2.32
N GLU A 94 13.17 -3.98 1.59
CA GLU A 94 14.21 -2.95 1.42
C GLU A 94 13.62 -1.70 0.77
N LEU A 95 12.90 -1.84 -0.34
CA LEU A 95 12.29 -0.69 -1.04
C LEU A 95 11.27 0.05 -0.17
N ILE A 96 10.41 -0.67 0.55
CA ILE A 96 9.47 -0.05 1.48
C ILE A 96 10.23 0.74 2.55
N THR A 97 11.29 0.17 3.12
CA THR A 97 12.08 0.82 4.17
C THR A 97 12.84 2.04 3.64
N ASP A 98 13.48 1.92 2.48
CA ASP A 98 14.26 2.99 1.83
C ASP A 98 13.40 4.21 1.49
N HIS A 99 12.10 4.01 1.28
CA HIS A 99 11.12 5.06 1.02
C HIS A 99 10.38 5.56 2.28
N GLY A 100 10.80 5.14 3.48
CA GLY A 100 10.19 5.56 4.74
C GLY A 100 8.83 4.92 5.01
N GLY A 101 8.62 3.71 4.50
CA GLY A 101 7.41 2.94 4.72
C GLY A 101 7.40 2.32 6.11
N HIS A 102 6.31 2.54 6.84
CA HIS A 102 6.06 1.99 8.15
C HIS A 102 4.99 0.90 8.07
N ARG A 103 5.02 -0.02 9.03
CA ARG A 103 3.89 -0.92 9.23
C ARG A 103 2.65 -0.06 9.56
N PRO A 104 1.53 -0.26 8.87
CA PRO A 104 0.26 0.35 9.27
C PRO A 104 -0.03 -0.11 10.71
N ALA A 105 -0.32 0.85 11.59
CA ALA A 105 -0.64 0.59 13.00
C ALA A 105 -1.95 -0.17 13.17
#